data_AF-A0A7J7K3P8-F1
#
_entry.id   AF-A0A7J7K3P8-F1
#
_cell.length_a   1.000
_cell.length_b   1.000
_cell.length_c   1.000
_cell.angle_alpha   90.00
_cell.angle_beta   90.00
_cell.angle_gamma   90.00
#
_symmetry.space_group_name_H-M   'P 1'
#
loop_
_entity.id
_entity.type
_entity.pdbx_description
1 polymer ?
#
loop_
_entity_poly.entity_id
_entity_poly.type
_entity_poly.pdbx_seq_one_letter_code
_entity_poly.pdbx_strand_id
1 'polypeptide(L)'
;MAVVDKADNLGFYTTDSKTKVEVKAEPPFPGDQPATNDLFILRASFLGYVSRRHSKQGTWLIRALVYALYTYACDKDIQSIFEEVKEIVKEEYIGY
;
A
#
# COMPACT_ATOMS: atom_id res chain seq x y z
N MET A 1 16.63 9.89 -43.94
CA MET A 1 16.36 8.71 -43.11
C MET A 1 16.90 9.04 -41.72
N ALA A 2 16.02 9.20 -40.74
CA ALA A 2 16.34 9.78 -39.44
C ALA A 2 17.19 8.82 -38.60
N VAL A 3 18.28 9.33 -38.01
CA VAL A 3 18.95 8.71 -36.87
C VAL A 3 18.61 9.59 -35.68
N VAL A 4 17.74 9.08 -34.80
CA VAL A 4 17.31 9.79 -33.60
C VAL A 4 18.43 9.62 -32.57
N ASP A 5 19.12 10.72 -32.27
CA ASP A 5 20.07 10.81 -31.17
C ASP A 5 19.36 10.49 -29.85
N LYS A 6 19.91 9.53 -29.10
CA LYS A 6 19.53 9.26 -27.70
C LYS A 6 20.07 10.39 -26.82
N ALA A 7 19.36 11.50 -26.80
CA ALA A 7 19.36 12.40 -25.66
C ALA A 7 18.45 11.80 -24.56
N ASP A 8 18.68 12.23 -23.33
CA ASP A 8 17.81 12.08 -22.16
C ASP A 8 18.14 10.89 -21.25
N ASN A 9 19.03 11.15 -20.27
CA ASN A 9 18.87 10.74 -18.87
C ASN A 9 19.93 11.40 -17.97
N LEU A 10 20.06 12.73 -18.04
CA LEU A 10 20.79 13.52 -17.05
C LEU A 10 19.76 14.29 -16.22
N GLY A 11 19.25 13.63 -15.17
CA GLY A 11 18.50 14.30 -14.12
C GLY A 11 19.45 15.12 -13.26
N PHE A 12 19.40 16.45 -13.35
CA PHE A 12 20.11 17.33 -12.43
C PHE A 12 19.20 17.64 -11.25
N TYR A 13 19.56 17.15 -10.05
CA TYR A 13 18.97 17.63 -8.80
C TYR A 13 19.88 18.72 -8.24
N THR A 14 19.39 19.95 -8.22
CA THR A 14 20.06 21.08 -7.56
C THR A 14 19.88 20.99 -6.05
N THR A 15 20.92 20.61 -5.33
CA THR A 15 21.19 21.06 -3.96
C THR A 15 22.55 21.75 -3.98
N ASP A 16 22.65 22.88 -3.28
CA ASP A 16 23.71 23.89 -3.27
C ASP A 16 24.87 23.80 -4.29
N SER A 17 24.84 24.81 -5.16
CA SER A 17 25.54 25.06 -6.42
C SER A 17 27.08 25.03 -6.50
N LYS A 18 27.83 24.25 -5.71
CA LYS A 18 29.32 24.23 -5.85
C LYS A 18 30.04 22.89 -5.79
N THR A 19 29.36 21.77 -5.66
CA THR A 19 30.03 20.46 -5.72
C THR A 19 29.43 19.63 -6.83
N LYS A 20 30.16 19.50 -7.95
CA LYS A 20 29.84 18.50 -8.98
C LYS A 20 30.16 17.14 -8.38
N VAL A 21 29.17 16.53 -7.72
CA VAL A 21 29.24 15.11 -7.40
C VAL A 21 28.87 14.38 -8.69
N GLU A 22 29.83 13.69 -9.30
CA GLU A 22 29.51 12.65 -10.27
C GLU A 22 28.76 11.55 -9.53
N VAL A 23 27.43 11.63 -9.55
CA VAL A 23 26.59 10.51 -9.16
C VAL A 23 26.81 9.46 -10.24
N LYS A 24 27.66 8.47 -9.95
CA LYS A 24 27.67 7.24 -10.75
C LYS A 24 26.24 6.73 -10.69
N ALA A 25 25.54 6.79 -11.83
CA ALA A 25 24.23 6.19 -11.94
C ALA A 25 24.37 4.74 -11.51
N GLU A 26 23.72 4.39 -10.40
CA GLU A 26 23.56 2.99 -10.04
C GLU A 26 22.93 2.28 -11.24
N PRO A 27 23.36 1.05 -11.56
CA PRO A 27 22.72 0.31 -12.63
C PRO A 27 21.20 0.30 -12.37
N PRO A 28 20.35 0.52 -13.40
CA PRO A 28 18.91 0.42 -13.22
C PRO A 28 18.62 -0.90 -12.52
N PHE A 29 17.83 -0.85 -11.44
CA PHE A 29 17.47 -2.02 -10.66
C PHE A 29 17.06 -3.13 -11.64
N PRO A 30 17.67 -4.32 -11.60
CA PRO A 30 17.40 -5.35 -12.59
C PRO A 30 15.97 -5.84 -12.38
N GLY A 31 15.05 -5.34 -13.22
CA GLY A 31 13.66 -5.77 -13.25
C GLY A 31 12.72 -4.59 -13.39
N ASP A 32 12.12 -4.44 -14.57
CA ASP A 32 10.89 -3.68 -14.75
C ASP A 32 9.80 -4.35 -13.90
N GLN A 33 9.67 -3.91 -12.65
CA GLN A 33 8.59 -4.34 -11.79
C GLN A 33 7.29 -3.63 -12.23
N PRO A 34 6.15 -4.34 -12.29
CA PRO A 34 4.87 -3.69 -12.53
C PRO A 34 4.68 -2.52 -11.55
N ALA A 35 4.18 -1.39 -12.04
CA ALA A 35 3.85 -0.23 -11.21
C ALA A 35 2.81 -0.53 -10.11
N THR A 36 2.13 -1.68 -10.22
CA THR A 36 1.14 -2.18 -9.26
C THR A 36 1.74 -3.11 -8.20
N ASN A 37 3.04 -3.38 -8.25
CA ASN A 37 3.71 -4.13 -7.19
C ASN A 37 3.58 -3.38 -5.85
N ASP A 38 3.62 -4.14 -4.77
CA ASP A 38 3.54 -3.65 -3.39
C ASP A 38 2.24 -2.91 -3.02
N LEU A 39 1.17 -3.08 -3.80
CA LEU A 39 -0.16 -2.57 -3.50
C LEU A 39 -1.04 -3.62 -2.82
N PHE A 40 -1.57 -3.28 -1.65
CA PHE A 40 -2.63 -4.06 -0.99
C PHE A 40 -3.91 -3.22 -0.86
N ILE A 41 -5.05 -3.79 -1.24
CA ILE A 41 -6.36 -3.13 -1.15
C ILE A 41 -7.28 -3.94 -0.24
N LEU A 42 -7.53 -3.41 0.96
CA LEU A 42 -8.54 -3.93 1.86
C LEU A 42 -9.91 -3.30 1.57
N ARG A 43 -10.90 -4.11 1.18
CA ARG A 43 -12.27 -3.63 0.91
C ARG A 43 -13.20 -3.97 2.07
N ALA A 44 -14.10 -3.05 2.40
CA ALA A 44 -15.07 -3.20 3.49
C ALA A 44 -16.25 -4.14 3.17
N SER A 45 -16.43 -4.49 1.91
CA SER A 45 -17.45 -5.42 1.44
C SER A 45 -16.98 -6.07 0.13
N PHE A 46 -17.63 -7.18 -0.22
CA PHE A 46 -17.49 -7.79 -1.54
C PHE A 46 -17.98 -6.84 -2.63
N LEU A 47 -17.45 -7.01 -3.85
CA LEU A 47 -17.88 -6.24 -5.00
C LEU A 47 -19.39 -6.41 -5.22
N GLY A 48 -20.12 -5.31 -5.32
CA GLY A 48 -21.58 -5.31 -5.46
C GLY A 48 -22.36 -5.35 -4.14
N TYR A 49 -21.69 -5.49 -2.99
CA TYR A 49 -22.33 -5.50 -1.67
C TYR A 49 -22.11 -4.19 -0.92
N VAL A 50 -23.10 -3.80 -0.10
CA VAL A 50 -23.00 -2.64 0.78
C VAL A 50 -22.07 -2.91 1.97
N SER A 51 -21.33 -1.88 2.38
CA SER A 51 -20.57 -1.89 3.63
C SER A 51 -21.47 -1.48 4.79
N ARG A 52 -21.47 -2.25 5.88
CA ARG A 52 -22.30 -1.98 7.07
C ARG A 52 -21.60 -1.03 8.04
N ARG A 53 -22.39 -0.14 8.64
CA ARG A 53 -21.93 0.85 9.61
C ARG A 53 -22.88 0.93 10.78
N HIS A 54 -22.34 0.93 11.99
CA HIS A 54 -23.08 1.27 13.19
C HIS A 54 -23.15 2.80 13.35
N SER A 55 -24.33 3.33 13.69
CA SER A 55 -24.60 4.78 13.73
C SER A 55 -23.69 5.54 14.71
N LYS A 56 -23.30 4.91 15.82
CA LYS A 56 -22.45 5.53 16.86
C LYS A 56 -21.00 5.06 16.86
N GLN A 57 -20.73 3.88 16.32
CA GLN A 57 -19.42 3.23 16.47
C GLN A 57 -18.61 3.23 15.16
N GLY A 58 -19.23 3.59 14.04
CA GLY A 58 -18.58 3.61 12.74
C GLY A 58 -18.68 2.28 12.00
N THR A 59 -17.90 2.15 10.94
CA THR A 59 -17.93 1.01 10.01
C THR A 59 -17.32 -0.22 10.66
N TRP A 60 -17.95 -1.38 10.50
CA TRP A 60 -17.50 -2.64 11.11
C TRP A 60 -16.06 -2.99 10.71
N LEU A 61 -15.70 -2.85 9.43
CA LEU A 61 -14.32 -3.06 8.97
C LEU A 61 -13.32 -2.20 9.74
N ILE A 62 -13.57 -0.90 9.87
CA ILE A 62 -12.60 0.03 10.49
C ILE A 62 -12.45 -0.28 11.97
N ARG A 63 -13.54 -0.62 12.67
CA ARG A 63 -13.50 -1.03 14.08
C ARG A 63 -12.67 -2.30 14.26
N ALA A 64 -12.95 -3.33 13.45
CA ALA A 64 -12.22 -4.59 13.48
C ALA A 64 -10.74 -4.40 13.15
N LEU A 65 -10.43 -3.58 12.14
CA LEU A 65 -9.05 -3.26 11.74
C LEU A 65 -8.28 -2.57 12.86
N VAL A 66 -8.85 -1.54 13.48
CA VAL A 66 -8.19 -0.81 14.58
C VAL A 66 -7.97 -1.74 15.77
N TYR A 67 -8.96 -2.58 16.12
CA TYR A 67 -8.82 -3.55 17.20
C TYR A 67 -7.74 -4.59 16.92
N ALA A 68 -7.71 -5.17 15.71
CA ALA A 68 -6.72 -6.17 15.34
C ALA A 68 -5.31 -5.58 15.28
N LEU A 69 -5.14 -4.36 14.75
CA LEU A 69 -3.86 -3.66 14.77
C LEU A 69 -3.39 -3.37 16.20
N TYR A 70 -4.28 -2.85 17.05
CA TYR A 70 -3.96 -2.59 18.45
C TYR A 70 -3.51 -3.86 19.20
N THR A 71 -4.17 -4.99 18.90
CA THR A 71 -3.95 -6.25 19.61
C THR A 71 -2.74 -7.03 19.08
N TYR A 72 -2.50 -7.01 17.77
CA TYR A 72 -1.61 -7.97 17.12
C TYR A 72 -0.45 -7.35 16.32
N ALA A 73 -0.37 -6.02 16.16
CA ALA A 73 0.66 -5.40 15.32
C ALA A 73 2.11 -5.68 15.77
N CYS A 74 2.32 -6.01 17.05
CA CYS A 74 3.64 -6.34 17.58
C CYS A 74 4.09 -7.78 17.27
N ASP A 75 3.14 -8.70 17.05
CA ASP A 75 3.40 -10.14 17.08
C ASP A 75 3.05 -10.84 15.76
N LYS A 76 2.24 -10.21 14.90
CA LYS A 76 1.75 -10.79 13.64
C LYS A 76 2.14 -9.93 12.44
N ASP A 77 2.38 -10.57 11.31
CA ASP A 77 2.50 -9.89 10.04
C ASP A 77 1.13 -9.35 9.56
N ILE A 78 1.16 -8.43 8.60
CA ILE A 78 -0.05 -7.71 8.17
C ILE A 78 -1.11 -8.63 7.53
N GLN A 79 -0.70 -9.71 6.87
CA GLN A 79 -1.62 -10.67 6.26
C GLN A 79 -2.35 -11.45 7.36
N SER A 80 -1.61 -11.91 8.38
CA SER A 80 -2.19 -12.56 9.55
C SER A 80 -3.15 -11.63 10.31
N ILE A 81 -2.84 -10.34 10.44
CA ILE A 81 -3.74 -9.34 11.05
C ILE A 81 -5.04 -9.23 10.25
N PHE A 82 -4.99 -9.25 8.92
CA PHE A 82 -6.20 -9.15 8.10
C PHE A 82 -7.11 -10.39 8.17
N GLU A 83 -6.56 -11.59 8.38
CA GLU A 83 -7.39 -12.76 8.66
C GLU A 83 -8.12 -12.63 10.00
N GLU A 84 -7.49 -12.07 11.04
CA GLU A 84 -8.17 -11.75 12.31
C GLU A 84 -9.30 -10.73 12.09
N VAL A 85 -9.05 -9.67 11.30
CA VAL A 85 -10.09 -8.68 10.95
C VAL A 85 -11.29 -9.36 10.30
N LYS A 86 -11.05 -10.31 9.39
CA LYS A 86 -12.10 -11.04 8.69
C LYS A 86 -12.95 -11.90 9.62
N GLU A 87 -12.34 -12.59 10.58
CA GLU A 87 -13.10 -13.36 11.58
C GLU A 87 -13.91 -12.44 12.51
N ILE A 88 -13.33 -11.32 12.98
CA ILE A 88 -14.06 -10.33 13.80
C ILE A 88 -15.29 -9.78 13.06
N VAL A 89 -15.12 -9.39 11.79
CA VAL A 89 -16.23 -8.86 10.98
C VAL A 89 -17.31 -9.93 10.74
N LYS A 90 -16.92 -11.19 10.58
CA LYS A 90 -17.85 -12.32 10.40
C LYS A 90 -18.66 -12.60 11.67
N GLU A 91 -18.05 -12.52 12.84
CA GLU A 91 -18.76 -12.63 14.12
C GLU A 91 -19.76 -11.48 14.33
N GLU A 92 -19.36 -10.23 14.05
CA GLU A 92 -20.29 -9.08 14.09
C GLU A 92 -21.44 -9.24 13.08
N TYR A 93 -21.22 -9.94 11.96
CA TYR A 93 -22.26 -10.18 10.94
C TYR A 93 -23.29 -11.24 11.36
N ILE A 94 -22.90 -12.27 12.13
CA ILE A 94 -23.78 -13.35 12.59
C ILE A 94 -24.63 -12.92 13.81
N GLY A 95 -24.14 -11.94 14.58
CA GLY A 95 -24.86 -11.41 15.76
C GLY A 95 -26.05 -10.48 15.45
N TYR A 96 -26.37 -10.24 14.18
CA TYR A 96 -27.48 -9.39 13.69
C TYR A 96 -28.42 -10.19 12.80
#